data_AF-A0A553I4W2-F1
#
_entry.id   AF-A0A553I4W2-F1
#
_cell.length_a   1.000
_cell.length_b   1.000
_cell.length_c   1.000
_cell.angle_alpha   90.00
_cell.angle_beta   90.00
_cell.angle_gamma   90.00
#
_symmetry.space_group_name_H-M   'P 1'
#
loop_
_entity.id
_entity.type
_entity.pdbx_description
1 polymer ?
#
loop_
_entity_poly.entity_id
_entity_poly.type
_entity_poly.pdbx_seq_one_letter_code
_entity_poly.pdbx_strand_id
1 'polypeptide(L)'
;MGSILESTDIKNKLIDLSGVVVKPGENPYNALIEACRDDPKRQAEVQALYAAHRTRRNAQQKEKFLDADFKELIIDPYLLRLEHSHVEPGFKDTRNCMTFWGRPPIHVLELAGVIQQKLKEVAPSELNSEYQRDAKTAVEDIWLMPQHRKLAFSRTPEEIEQIKETLKPAIPTIASYTYRHRARLVKPMISYDLSAFALSFLPAAGEPVVSPAPAAPDSAAVLKQGDRYSYHHLRRDMWDQAKEAGITIDSRYVVPSAHITLGRYLTHEDHATPEQRKQWVDAIDNVNEWLEREVWGKADSKVIGEWVVGQEKGIDVRVGTLWYGGGRTVLLGEGRNAGSGSCSTHVEITGVVSTNCAYLGSMLIAAKMTIQQDAFIQSDGDVAQSTGTDYDLEGAERLS
;
A
#
# COMPACT_ATOMS: atom_id res chain seq x y z
N MET A 1 0.95 12.91 -29.04
CA MET A 1 1.95 12.68 -27.98
C MET A 1 1.36 13.19 -26.68
N GLY A 2 0.88 12.30 -25.81
CA GLY A 2 0.35 12.72 -24.51
C GLY A 2 1.48 13.26 -23.65
N SER A 3 1.30 14.44 -23.06
CA SER A 3 2.21 14.99 -22.05
C SER A 3 2.40 13.95 -20.95
N ILE A 4 3.64 13.51 -20.70
CA ILE A 4 3.95 12.70 -19.52
C ILE A 4 3.60 13.58 -18.31
N LEU A 5 2.60 13.16 -17.54
CA LEU A 5 2.21 13.86 -16.33
C LEU A 5 3.37 13.80 -15.33
N GLU A 6 3.74 14.96 -14.78
CA GLU A 6 4.83 15.05 -13.84
C GLU A 6 4.49 14.29 -12.55
N SER A 7 5.40 13.43 -12.08
CA SER A 7 5.22 12.67 -10.84
C SER A 7 5.32 13.60 -9.63
N THR A 8 4.45 13.41 -8.63
CA THR A 8 4.49 14.12 -7.34
C THR A 8 5.85 14.03 -6.63
N ASP A 9 6.59 12.95 -6.86
CA ASP A 9 7.94 12.72 -6.34
C ASP A 9 8.94 13.82 -6.77
N ILE A 10 8.74 14.48 -7.91
CA ILE A 10 9.63 15.55 -8.40
C ILE A 10 9.50 16.81 -7.52
N LYS A 11 8.28 17.12 -7.09
CA LYS A 11 7.96 18.29 -6.25
C LYS A 11 8.21 18.03 -4.76
N ASN A 12 8.30 16.76 -4.34
CA ASN A 12 8.49 16.37 -2.95
C ASN A 12 9.64 15.36 -2.79
N LYS A 13 10.89 15.85 -2.91
CA LYS A 13 12.07 15.00 -2.78
C LYS A 13 12.18 14.37 -1.39
N LEU A 14 12.42 13.07 -1.37
CA LEU A 14 12.69 12.30 -0.16
C LEU A 14 14.17 12.42 0.18
N ILE A 15 14.47 13.25 1.18
CA ILE A 15 15.83 13.45 1.67
C ILE A 15 16.06 12.51 2.87
N ASP A 16 17.21 11.84 2.89
CA ASP A 16 17.62 11.06 4.06
C ASP A 16 18.04 11.99 5.20
N LEU A 17 17.23 12.02 6.26
CA LEU A 17 17.46 12.79 7.49
C LEU A 17 18.04 11.95 8.64
N SER A 18 18.48 10.72 8.38
CA SER A 18 19.13 9.87 9.37
C SER A 18 20.57 10.31 9.68
N GLY A 19 21.23 10.95 8.72
CA GLY A 19 22.64 11.35 8.81
C GLY A 19 23.62 10.31 8.26
N VAL A 20 23.12 9.21 7.67
CA VAL A 20 23.94 8.17 7.04
C VAL A 20 24.23 8.53 5.58
N VAL A 21 25.46 8.26 5.13
CA VAL A 21 25.88 8.49 3.74
C VAL A 21 25.87 7.17 2.97
N VAL A 22 25.09 7.12 1.90
CA VAL A 22 25.01 5.95 1.00
C VAL A 22 26.10 6.03 -0.07
N LYS A 23 26.82 4.93 -0.29
CA LYS A 23 27.82 4.83 -1.37
C LYS A 23 27.15 4.43 -2.69
N PRO A 24 27.49 5.05 -3.83
CA PRO A 24 26.96 4.66 -5.14
C PRO A 24 27.31 3.20 -5.50
N GLY A 25 26.37 2.46 -6.09
CA GLY A 25 26.59 1.10 -6.61
C GLY A 25 26.52 -0.04 -5.58
N GLU A 26 26.48 0.28 -4.29
CA GLU A 26 26.32 -0.69 -3.21
C GLU A 26 24.85 -0.86 -2.79
N ASN A 27 24.56 -1.88 -1.97
CA ASN A 27 23.24 -2.02 -1.36
C ASN A 27 23.02 -0.80 -0.43
N PRO A 28 22.03 0.07 -0.71
CA PRO A 28 21.87 1.31 0.04
C PRO A 28 21.45 1.08 1.50
N TYR A 29 20.97 -0.12 1.82
CA TYR A 29 20.58 -0.51 3.18
C TYR A 29 21.77 -0.95 4.05
N ASN A 30 22.94 -1.22 3.45
CA ASN A 30 24.14 -1.55 4.22
C ASN A 30 24.63 -0.35 5.03
N ALA A 31 24.60 0.84 4.44
CA ALA A 31 25.14 2.05 5.08
C ALA A 31 24.56 2.31 6.47
N LEU A 32 23.25 2.10 6.66
CA LEU A 32 22.61 2.30 7.96
C LEU A 32 23.00 1.21 8.96
N ILE A 33 23.09 -0.06 8.51
CA ILE A 33 23.49 -1.18 9.35
C ILE A 33 24.95 -1.03 9.80
N GLU A 34 25.84 -0.64 8.88
CA GLU A 34 27.27 -0.43 9.12
C GLU A 34 27.55 0.79 10.00
N ALA A 35 26.71 1.83 9.93
CA ALA A 35 26.80 2.99 10.82
C ALA A 35 26.43 2.64 12.28
N CYS A 36 25.73 1.52 12.50
CA CYS A 36 25.38 1.04 13.83
C CYS A 36 26.45 0.04 14.33
N ARG A 37 26.87 0.17 15.59
CA ARG A 37 27.95 -0.65 16.19
C ARG A 37 27.56 -2.14 16.28
N ASP A 38 28.58 -2.99 16.30
CA ASP A 38 28.44 -4.44 16.48
C ASP A 38 28.19 -4.80 17.96
N ASP A 39 26.96 -5.21 18.29
CA ASP A 39 26.47 -5.77 19.56
C ASP A 39 26.66 -4.90 20.84
N PRO A 40 25.80 -5.03 21.89
CA PRO A 40 24.41 -5.50 21.91
C PRO A 40 23.39 -4.39 21.60
N LYS A 41 23.84 -3.20 21.16
CA LYS A 41 22.99 -2.01 21.00
C LYS A 41 22.54 -1.72 19.57
N ARG A 42 22.97 -2.53 18.58
CA ARG A 42 22.71 -2.28 17.16
C ARG A 42 21.23 -2.05 16.85
N GLN A 43 20.34 -2.90 17.36
CA GLN A 43 18.91 -2.79 17.13
C GLN A 43 18.33 -1.48 17.68
N ALA A 44 18.82 -1.02 18.84
CA ALA A 44 18.41 0.26 19.42
C ALA A 44 18.93 1.44 18.59
N GLU A 45 20.16 1.35 18.05
CA GLU A 45 20.72 2.37 17.17
C GLU A 45 19.97 2.46 15.83
N VAL A 46 19.65 1.32 15.19
CA VAL A 46 18.81 1.27 13.98
C VAL A 46 17.45 1.91 14.26
N GLN A 47 16.81 1.54 15.38
CA GLN A 47 15.54 2.13 15.78
C GLN A 47 15.65 3.65 15.98
N ALA A 48 16.71 4.12 16.65
CA ALA A 48 16.96 5.54 16.90
C ALA A 48 17.14 6.34 15.60
N LEU A 49 17.79 5.76 14.58
CA LEU A 49 17.94 6.41 13.27
C LEU A 49 16.59 6.52 12.53
N TYR A 50 15.74 5.48 12.59
CA TYR A 50 14.37 5.56 12.07
C TYR A 50 13.54 6.62 12.81
N ALA A 51 13.66 6.67 14.14
CA ALA A 51 12.95 7.63 14.98
C ALA A 51 13.39 9.06 14.68
N ALA A 52 14.70 9.31 14.59
CA ALA A 52 15.26 10.61 14.23
C ALA A 52 14.83 11.04 12.82
N HIS A 53 14.84 10.13 11.84
CA HIS A 53 14.39 10.42 10.48
C HIS A 53 12.93 10.88 10.45
N ARG A 54 12.00 10.10 11.03
CA ARG A 54 10.57 10.42 10.95
C ARG A 54 10.17 11.65 11.75
N THR A 55 10.80 11.89 12.91
CA THR A 55 10.53 13.06 13.75
C THR A 55 11.03 14.35 13.12
N ARG A 56 12.27 14.36 12.58
CA ARG A 56 12.82 15.50 11.82
C ARG A 56 12.00 15.79 10.57
N ARG A 57 11.58 14.75 9.83
CA ARG A 57 10.72 14.91 8.65
C ARG A 57 9.38 15.54 9.03
N ASN A 58 8.71 15.03 10.06
CA ASN A 58 7.45 15.61 10.52
C ASN A 58 7.61 17.08 10.94
N ALA A 59 8.67 17.43 11.66
CA ALA A 59 8.94 18.82 12.05
C ALA A 59 9.11 19.73 10.82
N GLN A 60 9.91 19.32 9.84
CA GLN A 60 10.10 20.07 8.60
C GLN A 60 8.80 20.24 7.80
N GLN A 61 7.93 19.23 7.79
CA GLN A 61 6.67 19.30 7.06
C GLN A 61 5.63 20.13 7.83
N LYS A 62 5.63 20.06 9.17
CA LYS A 62 4.85 20.94 10.04
C LYS A 62 5.17 22.41 9.76
N GLU A 63 6.44 22.76 9.71
CA GLU A 63 6.89 24.12 9.37
C GLU A 63 6.33 24.57 8.02
N LYS A 64 6.39 23.71 6.99
CA LYS A 64 5.83 24.04 5.66
C LYS A 64 4.33 24.26 5.66
N PHE A 65 3.55 23.45 6.39
CA PHE A 65 2.10 23.62 6.50
C PHE A 65 1.73 24.95 7.17
N LEU A 66 2.50 25.34 8.18
CA LEU A 66 2.24 26.52 9.00
C LEU A 66 2.92 27.79 8.47
N ASP A 67 3.69 27.69 7.39
CA ASP A 67 4.39 28.80 6.78
C ASP A 67 3.39 29.87 6.27
N ALA A 68 3.70 31.14 6.51
CA ALA A 68 2.91 32.26 5.99
C ALA A 68 2.93 32.31 4.46
N ASP A 69 4.00 31.81 3.85
CA ASP A 69 4.21 31.69 2.40
C ASP A 69 3.72 30.36 1.82
N PHE A 70 2.96 29.54 2.57
CA PHE A 70 2.36 28.29 2.08
C PHE A 70 1.72 28.51 0.70
N LYS A 71 2.12 27.68 -0.27
CA LYS A 71 1.66 27.81 -1.66
C LYS A 71 0.48 26.89 -1.95
N GLU A 72 0.70 25.59 -1.82
CA GLU A 72 -0.27 24.58 -2.21
C GLU A 72 0.07 23.22 -1.59
N LEU A 73 -0.92 22.33 -1.59
CA LEU A 73 -0.68 20.89 -1.46
C LEU A 73 -0.16 20.34 -2.78
N ILE A 74 0.52 19.20 -2.73
CA ILE A 74 1.03 18.52 -3.91
C ILE A 74 0.04 17.42 -4.29
N ILE A 75 -0.97 17.78 -5.10
CA ILE A 75 -2.02 16.87 -5.57
C ILE A 75 -1.44 15.94 -6.65
N ASP A 76 -1.74 14.63 -6.56
CA ASP A 76 -1.30 13.67 -7.55
C ASP A 76 -2.21 13.67 -8.79
N PRO A 77 -1.72 14.08 -9.97
CA PRO A 77 -2.55 14.25 -11.15
C PRO A 77 -3.05 12.93 -11.74
N TYR A 78 -2.42 11.80 -11.42
CA TYR A 78 -2.93 10.48 -11.82
C TYR A 78 -4.07 10.06 -10.90
N LEU A 79 -3.90 10.22 -9.59
CA LEU A 79 -4.95 9.87 -8.64
C LEU A 79 -6.20 10.74 -8.85
N LEU A 80 -6.02 12.05 -9.01
CA LEU A 80 -7.11 12.99 -9.24
C LEU A 80 -7.97 12.56 -10.43
N ARG A 81 -7.37 12.18 -11.56
CA ARG A 81 -8.09 11.73 -12.76
C ARG A 81 -8.75 10.36 -12.60
N LEU A 82 -8.17 9.47 -11.79
CA LEU A 82 -8.76 8.16 -11.51
C LEU A 82 -10.01 8.27 -10.66
N GLU A 83 -9.98 9.14 -9.64
CA GLU A 83 -11.11 9.35 -8.73
C GLU A 83 -12.17 10.27 -9.36
N HIS A 84 -11.75 11.33 -10.07
CA HIS A 84 -12.66 12.32 -10.65
C HIS A 84 -12.85 12.10 -12.16
N SER A 85 -13.79 11.22 -12.50
CA SER A 85 -14.11 10.87 -13.90
C SER A 85 -14.49 12.07 -14.78
N HIS A 86 -14.98 13.17 -14.20
CA HIS A 86 -15.30 14.40 -14.92
C HIS A 86 -14.06 15.20 -15.37
N VAL A 87 -12.91 15.00 -14.72
CA VAL A 87 -11.64 15.66 -15.11
C VAL A 87 -11.13 15.07 -16.43
N GLU A 88 -11.15 13.74 -16.56
CA GLU A 88 -10.78 13.04 -17.80
C GLU A 88 -11.51 11.70 -17.89
N PRO A 89 -12.68 11.64 -18.55
CA PRO A 89 -13.46 10.42 -18.66
C PRO A 89 -12.67 9.29 -19.32
N GLY A 90 -12.62 8.14 -18.65
CA GLY A 90 -11.92 6.95 -19.16
C GLY A 90 -10.41 6.97 -18.97
N PHE A 91 -9.87 7.89 -18.16
CA PHE A 91 -8.44 7.90 -17.82
C PHE A 91 -7.97 6.55 -17.26
N LYS A 92 -6.78 6.13 -17.66
CA LYS A 92 -6.13 4.90 -17.18
C LYS A 92 -4.71 5.22 -16.76
N ASP A 93 -4.33 4.80 -15.55
CA ASP A 93 -2.93 4.84 -15.13
C ASP A 93 -2.12 3.84 -15.94
N THR A 94 -1.14 4.33 -16.69
CA THR A 94 -0.25 3.52 -17.54
C THR A 94 1.03 3.11 -16.83
N ARG A 95 1.26 3.58 -15.58
CA ARG A 95 2.51 3.36 -14.84
C ARG A 95 2.52 1.96 -14.22
N ASN A 96 3.23 1.03 -14.86
CA ASN A 96 3.39 -0.32 -14.34
C ASN A 96 4.58 -0.41 -13.36
N CYS A 97 4.46 -1.26 -12.36
CA CYS A 97 5.44 -1.48 -11.31
C CYS A 97 5.55 -2.98 -11.01
N MET A 98 6.68 -3.39 -10.42
CA MET A 98 6.83 -4.67 -9.73
C MET A 98 7.26 -4.41 -8.28
N THR A 99 6.70 -5.13 -7.30
CA THR A 99 6.92 -4.86 -5.88
C THR A 99 6.98 -6.15 -5.05
N PHE A 100 7.77 -6.10 -3.97
CA PHE A 100 7.71 -7.04 -2.86
C PHE A 100 6.93 -6.39 -1.72
N TRP A 101 5.77 -6.94 -1.37
CA TRP A 101 4.85 -6.30 -0.46
C TRP A 101 4.60 -7.15 0.80
N GLY A 102 5.06 -6.65 1.94
CA GLY A 102 4.62 -7.15 3.25
C GLY A 102 3.21 -6.68 3.57
N ARG A 103 2.24 -7.59 3.60
CA ARG A 103 0.83 -7.26 3.90
C ARG A 103 0.68 -6.90 5.39
N PRO A 104 0.06 -5.76 5.74
CA PRO A 104 -0.37 -5.50 7.11
C PRO A 104 -1.41 -6.56 7.54
N PRO A 105 -1.28 -7.14 8.74
CA PRO A 105 -2.29 -8.01 9.32
C PRO A 105 -3.54 -7.22 9.68
N ILE A 106 -4.64 -7.92 9.93
CA ILE A 106 -5.97 -7.33 10.13
C ILE A 106 -5.98 -6.29 11.25
N HIS A 107 -5.33 -6.57 12.39
CA HIS A 107 -5.32 -5.66 13.53
C HIS A 107 -4.59 -4.33 13.25
N VAL A 108 -3.64 -4.33 12.31
CA VAL A 108 -2.96 -3.12 11.85
C VAL A 108 -3.86 -2.33 10.90
N LEU A 109 -4.67 -3.02 10.08
CA LEU A 109 -5.68 -2.38 9.24
C LEU A 109 -6.80 -1.76 10.09
N GLU A 110 -7.20 -2.41 11.18
CA GLU A 110 -8.15 -1.85 12.16
C GLU A 110 -7.59 -0.57 12.82
N LEU A 111 -6.32 -0.58 13.24
CA LEU A 111 -5.64 0.62 13.73
C LEU A 111 -5.66 1.74 12.69
N ALA A 112 -5.31 1.44 11.43
CA ALA A 112 -5.35 2.41 10.35
C ALA A 112 -6.75 3.01 10.16
N GLY A 113 -7.80 2.18 10.20
CA GLY A 113 -9.19 2.62 10.11
C GLY A 113 -9.60 3.56 11.24
N VAL A 114 -9.22 3.26 12.50
CA VAL A 114 -9.47 4.15 13.64
C VAL A 114 -8.77 5.49 13.48
N ILE A 115 -7.53 5.50 12.99
CA ILE A 115 -6.77 6.74 12.75
C ILE A 115 -7.45 7.58 11.65
N GLN A 116 -7.84 6.95 10.54
CA GLN A 116 -8.52 7.67 9.46
C GLN A 116 -9.84 8.28 9.92
N GLN A 117 -10.63 7.58 10.74
CA GLN A 117 -11.85 8.15 11.32
C GLN A 117 -11.55 9.41 12.14
N LYS A 118 -10.51 9.38 12.99
CA LYS A 118 -10.09 10.56 13.76
C LYS A 118 -9.66 11.73 12.89
N LEU A 119 -8.94 11.47 11.79
CA LEU A 119 -8.47 12.53 10.89
C LEU A 119 -9.60 13.10 10.02
N LYS A 120 -10.59 12.29 9.64
CA LYS A 120 -11.75 12.77 8.88
C LYS A 120 -12.58 13.81 9.63
N GLU A 121 -12.61 13.75 10.96
CA GLU A 121 -13.35 14.72 11.78
C GLU A 121 -12.84 16.17 11.61
N VAL A 122 -11.60 16.36 11.12
CA VAL A 122 -10.97 17.68 10.95
C VAL A 122 -10.76 18.10 9.49
N ALA A 123 -10.95 17.19 8.54
CA ALA A 123 -10.90 17.46 7.10
C ALA A 123 -12.10 16.76 6.42
N PRO A 124 -13.31 17.33 6.57
CA PRO A 124 -14.56 16.65 6.23
C PRO A 124 -15.13 17.11 4.89
N SER A 125 -14.34 17.34 3.83
CA SER A 125 -14.78 17.98 2.56
C SER A 125 -16.06 17.44 1.88
N GLU A 126 -16.69 16.40 2.41
CA GLU A 126 -18.08 15.97 2.23
C GLU A 126 -19.19 17.07 2.33
N LEU A 127 -18.89 18.37 2.54
CA LEU A 127 -19.90 19.38 2.89
C LEU A 127 -20.33 20.39 1.80
N ASN A 128 -19.77 20.40 0.59
CA ASN A 128 -20.11 21.43 -0.41
C ASN A 128 -20.48 20.98 -1.83
N SER A 129 -20.66 19.67 -2.12
CA SER A 129 -21.20 19.26 -3.43
C SER A 129 -22.66 18.82 -3.30
N GLU A 130 -23.57 19.60 -3.90
CA GLU A 130 -25.00 19.30 -4.07
C GLU A 130 -25.25 18.00 -4.89
N TYR A 131 -24.18 17.34 -5.37
CA TYR A 131 -24.21 16.24 -6.33
C TYR A 131 -23.98 14.83 -5.75
N GLN A 132 -23.65 14.66 -4.47
CA GLN A 132 -23.18 13.37 -3.90
C GLN A 132 -24.16 12.66 -2.95
N ARG A 133 -25.48 12.70 -3.20
CA ARG A 133 -26.45 12.08 -2.27
C ARG A 133 -26.60 10.55 -2.34
N ASP A 134 -26.02 9.84 -3.31
CA ASP A 134 -26.35 8.42 -3.55
C ASP A 134 -25.19 7.40 -3.45
N ALA A 135 -24.03 7.74 -2.90
CA ALA A 135 -22.92 6.79 -2.71
C ALA A 135 -22.69 6.43 -1.23
N LYS A 136 -23.39 5.39 -0.75
CA LYS A 136 -23.28 4.89 0.63
C LYS A 136 -22.02 4.06 0.94
N THR A 137 -21.00 4.11 0.09
CA THR A 137 -19.79 3.27 0.21
C THR A 137 -18.58 3.94 -0.44
N ALA A 138 -18.11 5.07 0.05
CA ALA A 138 -16.78 5.53 -0.31
C ALA A 138 -16.22 6.52 0.72
N VAL A 139 -14.97 6.31 1.10
CA VAL A 139 -14.13 7.29 1.79
C VAL A 139 -13.50 8.11 0.66
N GLU A 140 -14.20 9.12 0.14
CA GLU A 140 -13.89 9.71 -1.17
C GLU A 140 -12.70 10.69 -1.18
N ASP A 141 -12.24 11.22 -0.05
CA ASP A 141 -11.17 12.25 -0.07
C ASP A 141 -9.80 11.78 0.44
N ILE A 142 -9.71 10.53 0.88
CA ILE A 142 -8.52 9.94 1.52
C ILE A 142 -8.24 8.57 0.90
N TRP A 143 -7.33 8.53 -0.08
CA TRP A 143 -6.94 7.28 -0.74
C TRP A 143 -5.93 6.46 0.11
N LEU A 144 -6.35 5.27 0.56
CA LEU A 144 -5.52 4.33 1.31
C LEU A 144 -4.55 3.57 0.41
N MET A 145 -3.24 3.90 0.45
CA MET A 145 -2.26 2.99 -0.17
C MET A 145 -1.86 1.87 0.80
N PRO A 146 -1.84 0.62 0.33
CA PRO A 146 -1.08 -0.41 1.02
C PRO A 146 0.43 -0.10 1.07
N GLN A 147 1.22 -0.82 1.86
CA GLN A 147 2.68 -0.63 1.86
C GLN A 147 3.32 -1.20 0.59
N HIS A 148 4.33 -0.55 0.01
CA HIS A 148 5.00 -1.08 -1.18
C HIS A 148 6.52 -0.97 -1.05
N ARG A 149 7.26 -2.03 -1.39
CA ARG A 149 8.69 -1.91 -1.76
C ARG A 149 8.83 -2.20 -3.24
N LYS A 150 9.04 -1.16 -4.03
CA LYS A 150 9.03 -1.25 -5.49
C LYS A 150 10.42 -1.67 -5.97
N LEU A 151 10.46 -2.71 -6.78
CA LEU A 151 11.65 -3.23 -7.46
C LEU A 151 11.87 -2.50 -8.79
N ALA A 152 10.79 -2.18 -9.50
CA ALA A 152 10.77 -1.31 -10.67
C ALA A 152 9.50 -0.44 -10.64
N PHE A 153 9.60 0.79 -11.12
CA PHE A 153 8.50 1.76 -11.03
C PHE A 153 8.28 2.54 -12.32
N SER A 154 7.01 2.81 -12.60
CA SER A 154 6.56 3.64 -13.74
C SER A 154 7.19 3.22 -15.07
N ARG A 155 7.22 1.91 -15.30
CA ARG A 155 7.74 1.26 -16.50
C ARG A 155 6.61 0.85 -17.44
N THR A 156 6.96 0.49 -18.67
CA THR A 156 5.99 -0.12 -19.60
C THR A 156 5.62 -1.54 -19.15
N PRO A 157 4.48 -2.09 -19.60
CA PRO A 157 4.13 -3.48 -19.34
C PRO A 157 5.23 -4.46 -19.78
N GLU A 158 5.88 -4.22 -20.92
CA GLU A 158 6.91 -5.08 -21.49
C GLU A 158 8.18 -5.08 -20.63
N GLU A 159 8.62 -3.92 -20.14
CA GLU A 159 9.74 -3.80 -19.21
C GLU A 159 9.44 -4.56 -17.89
N ILE A 160 8.22 -4.44 -17.36
CA ILE A 160 7.83 -5.16 -16.13
C ILE A 160 7.78 -6.67 -16.37
N GLU A 161 7.30 -7.11 -17.53
CA GLU A 161 7.25 -8.52 -17.90
C GLU A 161 8.65 -9.13 -18.01
N GLN A 162 9.61 -8.40 -18.62
CA GLN A 162 11.02 -8.82 -18.68
C GLN A 162 11.61 -8.99 -17.27
N ILE A 163 11.40 -8.01 -16.40
CA ILE A 163 11.86 -8.06 -15.00
C ILE A 163 11.26 -9.25 -14.25
N LYS A 164 9.96 -9.51 -14.47
CA LYS A 164 9.25 -10.63 -13.86
C LYS A 164 9.84 -11.97 -14.32
N GLU A 165 10.12 -12.14 -15.62
CA GLU A 165 10.73 -13.37 -16.13
C GLU A 165 12.16 -13.57 -15.62
N THR A 166 12.96 -12.50 -15.51
CA THR A 166 14.29 -12.57 -14.88
C THR A 166 14.21 -12.99 -13.40
N LEU A 167 13.25 -12.45 -12.64
CA LEU A 167 13.08 -12.79 -11.22
C LEU A 167 12.44 -14.14 -10.95
N LYS A 168 11.77 -14.73 -11.94
CA LYS A 168 10.94 -15.93 -11.78
C LYS A 168 11.58 -17.06 -10.95
N PRO A 169 12.87 -17.39 -11.10
CA PRO A 169 13.50 -18.42 -10.27
C PRO A 169 13.61 -18.05 -8.78
N ALA A 170 13.75 -16.75 -8.46
CA ALA A 170 13.93 -16.25 -7.10
C ALA A 170 12.59 -15.93 -6.37
N ILE A 171 11.50 -15.74 -7.13
CA ILE A 171 10.18 -15.36 -6.59
C ILE A 171 9.71 -16.26 -5.42
N PRO A 172 9.79 -17.61 -5.48
CA PRO A 172 9.36 -18.46 -4.36
C PRO A 172 10.15 -18.22 -3.07
N THR A 173 11.47 -18.07 -3.18
CA THR A 173 12.35 -17.81 -2.01
C THR A 173 12.05 -16.44 -1.40
N ILE A 174 11.89 -15.43 -2.23
CA ILE A 174 11.57 -14.05 -1.81
C ILE A 174 10.20 -14.00 -1.14
N ALA A 175 9.18 -14.62 -1.74
CA ALA A 175 7.81 -14.63 -1.24
C ALA A 175 7.74 -15.24 0.17
N SER A 176 8.42 -16.36 0.38
CA SER A 176 8.42 -17.09 1.65
C SER A 176 9.52 -16.64 2.63
N TYR A 177 10.27 -15.58 2.33
CA TYR A 177 11.45 -15.20 3.11
C TYR A 177 11.14 -14.88 4.58
N THR A 178 10.00 -14.23 4.83
CA THR A 178 9.53 -13.88 6.18
C THR A 178 9.20 -15.08 7.05
N TYR A 179 9.12 -16.29 6.48
CA TYR A 179 8.92 -17.53 7.23
C TYR A 179 10.12 -17.87 8.13
N ARG A 180 11.33 -17.47 7.71
CA ARG A 180 12.60 -17.70 8.46
C ARG A 180 13.22 -16.41 9.00
N HIS A 181 12.75 -15.25 8.55
CA HIS A 181 13.34 -13.94 8.84
C HIS A 181 12.24 -12.97 9.27
N ARG A 182 11.91 -12.99 10.57
CA ARG A 182 10.78 -12.24 11.11
C ARG A 182 11.22 -10.86 11.55
N ALA A 183 10.67 -9.83 10.91
CA ALA A 183 10.88 -8.44 11.30
C ALA A 183 9.63 -7.89 11.99
N ARG A 184 9.82 -7.26 13.14
CA ARG A 184 8.77 -6.57 13.90
C ARG A 184 8.86 -5.06 13.69
N LEU A 185 7.68 -4.45 13.61
CA LEU A 185 7.47 -3.02 13.46
C LEU A 185 6.56 -2.55 14.61
N VAL A 186 6.95 -1.48 15.29
CA VAL A 186 6.34 -1.02 16.55
C VAL A 186 6.24 0.51 16.55
N LYS A 187 5.66 1.06 17.63
CA LYS A 187 5.59 2.52 17.90
C LYS A 187 5.01 3.30 16.71
N PRO A 188 3.77 2.99 16.28
CA PRO A 188 3.12 3.67 15.15
C PRO A 188 3.05 5.18 15.36
N MET A 189 3.25 5.95 14.30
CA MET A 189 3.17 7.41 14.28
C MET A 189 2.68 7.88 12.92
N ILE A 190 1.75 8.82 12.87
CA ILE A 190 1.40 9.52 11.63
C ILE A 190 2.58 10.36 11.18
N SER A 191 3.06 10.07 9.98
CA SER A 191 3.97 10.92 9.22
C SER A 191 3.23 11.53 8.05
N TYR A 192 3.55 12.78 7.71
CA TYR A 192 2.86 13.51 6.67
C TYR A 192 3.80 14.46 5.94
N ASP A 193 3.40 14.86 4.76
CA ASP A 193 3.97 15.95 3.99
C ASP A 193 2.87 16.63 3.16
N LEU A 194 3.25 17.49 2.22
CA LEU A 194 2.31 18.24 1.40
C LEU A 194 1.54 17.39 0.38
N SER A 195 1.91 16.11 0.14
CA SER A 195 1.19 15.24 -0.81
C SER A 195 0.38 14.13 -0.14
N ALA A 196 0.78 13.66 1.03
CA ALA A 196 0.18 12.50 1.67
C ALA A 196 0.38 12.46 3.18
N PHE A 197 -0.35 11.54 3.82
CA PHE A 197 -0.11 11.13 5.21
C PHE A 197 -0.16 9.61 5.35
N ALA A 198 0.63 9.09 6.28
CA ALA A 198 0.94 7.68 6.40
C ALA A 198 1.15 7.25 7.86
N LEU A 199 0.76 6.03 8.19
CA LEU A 199 1.07 5.37 9.45
C LEU A 199 2.47 4.76 9.36
N SER A 200 3.45 5.43 9.97
CA SER A 200 4.84 5.00 10.02
C SER A 200 5.15 4.16 11.26
N PHE A 201 6.08 3.22 11.14
CA PHE A 201 6.51 2.33 12.22
C PHE A 201 8.03 2.35 12.39
N LEU A 202 8.48 2.02 13.58
CA LEU A 202 9.89 1.78 13.88
C LEU A 202 10.19 0.27 13.84
N PRO A 203 11.40 -0.16 13.44
CA PRO A 203 11.85 -1.52 13.70
C PRO A 203 11.89 -1.77 15.21
N ALA A 204 11.41 -2.94 15.66
CA ALA A 204 11.52 -3.32 17.06
C ALA A 204 12.99 -3.47 17.49
N ALA A 205 13.24 -3.23 18.78
CA ALA A 205 14.53 -3.22 19.43
C ALA A 205 14.44 -3.74 20.89
N GLY A 206 13.62 -4.76 21.13
CA GLY A 206 13.42 -5.39 22.43
C GLY A 206 12.08 -5.05 23.10
N GLU A 207 11.15 -4.38 22.42
CA GLU A 207 9.82 -4.13 22.95
C GLU A 207 9.04 -5.43 23.21
N PRO A 208 8.10 -5.44 24.18
CA PRO A 208 7.18 -6.56 24.38
C PRO A 208 6.41 -6.92 23.10
N VAL A 209 6.21 -8.21 22.88
CA VAL A 209 5.35 -8.72 21.80
C VAL A 209 3.90 -8.55 22.24
N VAL A 210 3.12 -7.81 21.45
CA VAL A 210 1.72 -7.48 21.76
C VAL A 210 0.76 -7.80 20.61
N SER A 211 1.29 -8.12 19.43
CA SER A 211 0.52 -8.64 18.32
C SER A 211 -0.30 -9.82 18.78
N PRO A 212 -1.58 -9.92 18.34
CA PRO A 212 -2.36 -11.12 18.52
C PRO A 212 -1.56 -12.34 18.04
N ALA A 213 -1.86 -13.52 18.57
CA ALA A 213 -1.30 -14.75 18.02
C ALA A 213 -2.08 -15.14 16.75
N PRO A 214 -1.46 -15.05 15.57
CA PRO A 214 -1.74 -16.02 14.53
C PRO A 214 -0.40 -16.53 14.02
N ALA A 215 -0.04 -17.75 14.45
CA ALA A 215 1.02 -18.59 13.90
C ALA A 215 1.34 -19.70 14.89
N ALA A 216 1.52 -20.93 14.43
CA ALA A 216 2.32 -21.91 15.17
C ALA A 216 3.62 -21.23 15.66
N PRO A 217 4.14 -21.59 16.86
CA PRO A 217 5.26 -20.90 17.48
C PRO A 217 6.39 -20.67 16.48
N ASP A 218 7.03 -19.50 16.57
CA ASP A 218 8.21 -19.19 15.78
C ASP A 218 9.21 -20.35 15.90
N SER A 219 9.90 -20.65 14.80
CA SER A 219 10.94 -21.67 14.88
C SER A 219 11.98 -21.25 15.91
N ALA A 220 12.67 -22.21 16.54
CA ALA A 220 13.73 -21.89 17.51
C ALA A 220 14.79 -20.93 16.92
N ALA A 221 15.03 -20.99 15.60
CA ALA A 221 15.91 -20.06 14.90
C ALA A 221 15.37 -18.62 14.88
N VAL A 222 14.08 -18.43 14.57
CA VAL A 222 13.43 -17.10 14.56
C VAL A 222 13.37 -16.52 15.98
N LEU A 223 13.03 -17.33 16.98
CA LEU A 223 13.02 -16.91 18.38
C LEU A 223 14.41 -16.49 18.86
N LYS A 224 15.46 -17.23 18.49
CA LYS A 224 16.85 -16.89 18.83
C LYS A 224 17.33 -15.61 18.14
N GLN A 225 16.83 -15.34 16.94
CA GLN A 225 17.16 -14.14 16.19
C GLN A 225 16.55 -12.90 16.85
N GLY A 226 15.27 -12.96 17.20
CA GLY A 226 14.53 -11.85 17.82
C GLY A 226 14.71 -10.53 17.05
N ASP A 227 14.73 -9.43 17.79
CA ASP A 227 14.84 -8.09 17.20
C ASP A 227 16.26 -7.73 16.70
N ARG A 228 17.23 -8.65 16.79
CA ARG A 228 18.55 -8.49 16.12
C ARG A 228 18.36 -8.43 14.60
N TYR A 229 17.30 -9.04 14.09
CA TYR A 229 16.88 -8.93 12.71
C TYR A 229 15.75 -7.91 12.57
N SER A 230 16.15 -6.66 12.38
CA SER A 230 15.22 -5.55 12.19
C SER A 230 14.57 -5.56 10.79
N TYR A 231 13.49 -4.79 10.63
CA TYR A 231 12.91 -4.52 9.31
C TYR A 231 13.92 -3.97 8.30
N HIS A 232 14.95 -3.27 8.77
CA HIS A 232 16.01 -2.76 7.90
C HIS A 232 16.84 -3.89 7.27
N HIS A 233 17.15 -4.94 8.03
CA HIS A 233 17.80 -6.15 7.50
C HIS A 233 16.92 -6.81 6.43
N LEU A 234 15.60 -6.89 6.66
CA LEU A 234 14.68 -7.35 5.63
C LEU A 234 14.72 -6.47 4.38
N ARG A 235 14.96 -5.14 4.48
CA ARG A 235 15.13 -4.31 3.27
C ARG A 235 16.38 -4.70 2.51
N ARG A 236 17.49 -4.84 3.21
CA ARG A 236 18.78 -5.22 2.65
C ARG A 236 18.67 -6.57 1.94
N ASP A 237 18.14 -7.59 2.61
CA ASP A 237 18.10 -8.96 2.07
C ASP A 237 17.17 -9.11 0.86
N MET A 238 16.07 -8.36 0.82
CA MET A 238 15.21 -8.31 -0.37
C MET A 238 15.91 -7.63 -1.55
N TRP A 239 16.75 -6.63 -1.28
CA TRP A 239 17.53 -5.96 -2.31
C TRP A 239 18.62 -6.90 -2.84
N ASP A 240 19.35 -7.58 -1.95
CA ASP A 240 20.41 -8.52 -2.32
C ASP A 240 19.85 -9.68 -3.16
N GLN A 241 18.73 -10.30 -2.74
CA GLN A 241 18.11 -11.39 -3.50
C GLN A 241 17.67 -10.98 -4.90
N ALA A 242 17.12 -9.77 -5.06
CA ALA A 242 16.75 -9.31 -6.39
C ALA A 242 17.98 -8.95 -7.26
N LYS A 243 19.05 -8.42 -6.66
CA LYS A 243 20.33 -8.21 -7.35
C LYS A 243 20.98 -9.52 -7.78
N GLU A 244 21.04 -10.52 -6.90
CA GLU A 244 21.54 -11.86 -7.19
C GLU A 244 20.76 -12.55 -8.31
N ALA A 245 19.45 -12.29 -8.39
CA ALA A 245 18.59 -12.74 -9.47
C ALA A 245 18.76 -11.95 -10.79
N GLY A 246 19.71 -10.99 -10.85
CA GLY A 246 20.03 -10.23 -12.06
C GLY A 246 19.24 -8.94 -12.25
N ILE A 247 18.48 -8.48 -11.25
CA ILE A 247 17.77 -7.20 -11.32
C ILE A 247 18.60 -6.07 -10.74
N THR A 248 18.76 -5.01 -11.54
CA THR A 248 19.21 -3.72 -10.99
C THR A 248 18.03 -3.01 -10.35
N ILE A 249 18.09 -2.80 -9.03
CA ILE A 249 17.00 -2.16 -8.28
C ILE A 249 17.25 -0.66 -8.21
N ASP A 250 16.40 0.09 -8.91
CA ASP A 250 16.33 1.54 -8.77
C ASP A 250 15.36 1.88 -7.62
N SER A 251 15.86 1.79 -6.39
CA SER A 251 15.03 1.98 -5.20
C SER A 251 14.75 3.46 -4.97
N ARG A 252 13.52 3.90 -5.26
CA ARG A 252 13.06 5.27 -4.94
C ARG A 252 13.12 5.63 -3.46
N TYR A 253 13.03 4.62 -2.59
CA TYR A 253 12.97 4.80 -1.14
C TYR A 253 14.10 4.02 -0.49
N VAL A 254 15.27 4.64 -0.37
CA VAL A 254 16.39 4.11 0.42
C VAL A 254 16.35 4.60 1.88
N VAL A 255 15.60 5.67 2.15
CA VAL A 255 15.52 6.29 3.47
C VAL A 255 14.95 5.35 4.55
N PRO A 256 15.26 5.54 5.84
CA PRO A 256 14.79 4.69 6.93
C PRO A 256 13.30 4.89 7.20
N SER A 257 12.45 4.08 6.57
CA SER A 257 10.99 4.16 6.70
C SER A 257 10.32 2.80 6.57
N ALA A 258 9.20 2.64 7.26
CA ALA A 258 8.24 1.55 7.13
C ALA A 258 6.86 2.18 7.36
N HIS A 259 5.99 2.25 6.35
CA HIS A 259 4.76 3.03 6.48
C HIS A 259 3.61 2.55 5.57
N ILE A 260 2.37 2.64 6.08
CA ILE A 260 1.12 2.45 5.33
C ILE A 260 0.66 3.83 4.94
N THR A 261 0.41 4.09 3.66
CA THR A 261 -0.19 5.38 3.31
C THR A 261 -1.65 5.35 3.72
N LEU A 262 -2.05 6.32 4.53
CA LEU A 262 -3.42 6.43 5.00
C LEU A 262 -4.26 7.28 4.04
N GLY A 263 -3.63 8.27 3.38
CA GLY A 263 -4.33 9.20 2.51
C GLY A 263 -3.41 10.01 1.62
N ARG A 264 -4.01 10.58 0.58
CA ARG A 264 -3.44 11.60 -0.32
C ARG A 264 -4.45 12.72 -0.47
N TYR A 265 -3.97 13.95 -0.62
CA TYR A 265 -4.85 15.10 -0.84
C TYR A 265 -5.33 15.13 -2.30
N LEU A 266 -6.63 15.35 -2.48
CA LEU A 266 -7.28 15.51 -3.80
C LEU A 266 -7.69 16.96 -4.08
N THR A 267 -7.82 17.79 -3.05
CA THR A 267 -8.21 19.20 -3.14
C THR A 267 -7.42 20.03 -2.13
N HIS A 268 -7.54 21.36 -2.24
CA HIS A 268 -6.95 22.30 -1.28
C HIS A 268 -7.95 22.79 -0.22
N GLU A 269 -9.23 22.40 -0.31
CA GLU A 269 -10.34 23.06 0.39
C GLU A 269 -10.22 22.97 1.92
N ASP A 270 -9.85 21.80 2.44
CA ASP A 270 -9.64 21.56 3.87
C ASP A 270 -8.32 22.16 4.40
N HIS A 271 -7.56 22.86 3.56
CA HIS A 271 -6.24 23.42 3.89
C HIS A 271 -6.04 24.83 3.31
N ALA A 272 -7.13 25.48 2.88
CA ALA A 272 -7.08 26.75 2.18
C ALA A 272 -6.62 27.89 3.10
N THR A 273 -7.08 27.91 4.35
CA THR A 273 -6.71 28.95 5.32
C THR A 273 -5.60 28.49 6.29
N PRO A 274 -4.80 29.43 6.85
CA PRO A 274 -3.85 29.11 7.92
C PRO A 274 -4.47 28.38 9.11
N GLU A 275 -5.71 28.73 9.48
CA GLU A 275 -6.44 28.11 10.59
C GLU A 275 -6.78 26.65 10.30
N GLN A 276 -7.24 26.35 9.08
CA GLN A 276 -7.51 24.98 8.64
C GLN A 276 -6.23 24.14 8.64
N ARG A 277 -5.11 24.67 8.11
CA ARG A 277 -3.81 23.98 8.14
C ARG A 277 -3.32 23.75 9.55
N LYS A 278 -3.50 24.72 10.45
CA LYS A 278 -3.17 24.56 11.87
C LYS A 278 -4.02 23.47 12.51
N GLN A 279 -5.32 23.47 12.26
CA GLN A 279 -6.25 22.46 12.79
C GLN A 279 -5.85 21.06 12.32
N TRP A 280 -5.48 20.89 11.05
CA TRP A 280 -4.98 19.62 10.51
C TRP A 280 -3.71 19.14 11.21
N VAL A 281 -2.71 20.03 11.34
CA VAL A 281 -1.45 19.72 12.04
C VAL A 281 -1.70 19.35 13.50
N ASP A 282 -2.52 20.11 14.21
CA ASP A 282 -2.87 19.85 15.61
C ASP A 282 -3.59 18.50 15.75
N ALA A 283 -4.46 18.13 14.81
CA ALA A 283 -5.13 16.84 14.83
C ALA A 283 -4.15 15.67 14.66
N ILE A 284 -3.17 15.80 13.77
CA ILE A 284 -2.11 14.81 13.61
C ILE A 284 -1.29 14.68 14.90
N ASP A 285 -0.92 15.80 15.53
CA ASP A 285 -0.18 15.80 16.79
C ASP A 285 -0.98 15.12 17.91
N ASN A 286 -2.26 15.44 18.04
CA ASN A 286 -3.17 14.82 19.01
C ASN A 286 -3.30 13.30 18.80
N VAL A 287 -3.39 12.84 17.55
CA VAL A 287 -3.44 11.40 17.26
C VAL A 287 -2.10 10.74 17.57
N ASN A 288 -0.97 11.40 17.30
CA ASN A 288 0.36 10.89 17.65
C ASN A 288 0.54 10.75 19.17
N GLU A 289 0.10 11.74 19.94
CA GLU A 289 0.08 11.66 21.41
C GLU A 289 -0.81 10.51 21.91
N TRP A 290 -1.98 10.32 21.28
CA TRP A 290 -2.86 9.19 21.59
C TRP A 290 -2.21 7.83 21.26
N LEU A 291 -1.52 7.71 20.13
CA LEU A 291 -0.80 6.48 19.77
C LEU A 291 0.28 6.14 20.80
N GLU A 292 1.09 7.11 21.18
CA GLU A 292 2.12 6.95 22.19
C GLU A 292 1.53 6.56 23.55
N ARG A 293 0.48 7.27 23.98
CA ARG A 293 -0.12 7.05 25.29
C ARG A 293 -0.91 5.74 25.36
N GLU A 294 -1.69 5.38 24.34
CA GLU A 294 -2.71 4.33 24.42
C GLU A 294 -2.42 3.08 23.58
N VAL A 295 -1.46 3.12 22.65
CA VAL A 295 -1.26 2.02 21.69
C VAL A 295 0.15 1.41 21.76
N TRP A 296 1.18 2.20 22.06
CA TRP A 296 2.56 1.72 22.06
C TRP A 296 2.81 0.66 23.15
N GLY A 297 3.09 -0.57 22.74
CA GLY A 297 3.45 -1.67 23.64
C GLY A 297 2.33 -2.13 24.58
N LYS A 298 1.07 -1.72 24.33
CA LYS A 298 -0.09 -2.07 25.16
C LYS A 298 -0.89 -3.20 24.53
N ALA A 299 -0.83 -4.39 25.13
CA ALA A 299 -1.58 -5.57 24.69
C ALA A 299 -3.08 -5.50 25.05
N ASP A 300 -3.45 -4.68 26.02
CA ASP A 300 -4.82 -4.43 26.49
C ASP A 300 -5.52 -3.27 25.76
N SER A 301 -4.81 -2.60 24.84
CA SER A 301 -5.40 -1.56 23.99
C SER A 301 -6.50 -2.14 23.09
N LYS A 302 -7.52 -1.33 22.81
CA LYS A 302 -8.58 -1.67 21.85
C LYS A 302 -8.05 -1.93 20.43
N VAL A 303 -6.89 -1.36 20.10
CA VAL A 303 -6.19 -1.53 18.83
C VAL A 303 -4.71 -1.79 19.07
N ILE A 304 -4.11 -2.67 18.28
CA ILE A 304 -2.72 -3.10 18.48
C ILE A 304 -1.78 -2.40 17.50
N GLY A 305 -0.75 -1.74 18.04
CA GLY A 305 0.25 -0.99 17.27
C GLY A 305 1.48 -1.76 16.82
N GLU A 306 1.55 -3.06 17.12
CA GLU A 306 2.62 -3.91 16.61
C GLU A 306 2.24 -4.50 15.26
N TRP A 307 3.18 -4.51 14.32
CA TRP A 307 3.06 -5.22 13.07
C TRP A 307 4.22 -6.19 12.91
N VAL A 308 3.90 -7.48 12.79
CA VAL A 308 4.90 -8.47 12.40
C VAL A 308 4.80 -8.80 10.92
N VAL A 309 5.87 -8.54 10.17
CA VAL A 309 5.90 -8.76 8.72
C VAL A 309 5.89 -10.26 8.45
N GLY A 310 4.95 -10.74 7.63
CA GLY A 310 4.78 -12.17 7.35
C GLY A 310 3.81 -12.90 8.28
N GLN A 311 3.13 -12.19 9.21
CA GLN A 311 2.28 -12.79 10.24
C GLN A 311 1.15 -13.65 9.65
N GLU A 312 0.22 -13.05 8.91
CA GLU A 312 -0.91 -13.77 8.29
C GLU A 312 -0.59 -14.30 6.89
N LYS A 313 0.19 -13.51 6.14
CA LYS A 313 0.59 -13.76 4.75
C LYS A 313 2.06 -13.37 4.60
N GLY A 314 2.80 -14.14 3.82
CA GLY A 314 4.19 -13.84 3.46
C GLY A 314 4.30 -12.61 2.56
N ILE A 315 5.44 -12.47 1.88
CA ILE A 315 5.65 -11.39 0.92
C ILE A 315 4.79 -11.64 -0.33
N ASP A 316 4.00 -10.63 -0.70
CA ASP A 316 3.19 -10.61 -1.92
C ASP A 316 4.01 -10.00 -3.06
N VAL A 317 4.38 -10.83 -4.03
CA VAL A 317 5.07 -10.40 -5.24
C VAL A 317 4.01 -9.96 -6.25
N ARG A 318 3.94 -8.66 -6.55
CA ARG A 318 2.92 -8.11 -7.46
C ARG A 318 3.52 -7.37 -8.64
N VAL A 319 2.74 -7.33 -9.73
CA VAL A 319 3.04 -6.59 -10.96
C VAL A 319 1.82 -5.81 -11.46
N GLY A 320 2.05 -4.73 -12.21
CA GLY A 320 1.00 -3.96 -12.90
C GLY A 320 0.85 -2.53 -12.40
N THR A 321 -0.35 -1.96 -12.51
CA THR A 321 -0.70 -0.58 -12.09
C THR A 321 -0.87 -0.47 -10.57
N LEU A 322 0.24 -0.66 -9.84
CA LEU A 322 0.25 -0.84 -8.39
C LEU A 322 0.17 0.45 -7.57
N TRP A 323 0.27 1.63 -8.20
CA TRP A 323 0.26 2.90 -7.47
C TRP A 323 -1.00 3.08 -6.65
N TYR A 324 -2.16 2.71 -7.20
CA TYR A 324 -3.45 2.90 -6.56
C TYR A 324 -4.21 1.59 -6.35
N GLY A 325 -3.51 0.55 -5.92
CA GLY A 325 -4.13 -0.73 -5.51
C GLY A 325 -4.48 -1.68 -6.66
N GLY A 326 -4.21 -1.31 -7.91
CA GLY A 326 -4.38 -2.17 -9.08
C GLY A 326 -3.36 -3.32 -9.17
N GLY A 327 -3.07 -3.73 -10.41
CA GLY A 327 -2.19 -4.85 -10.71
C GLY A 327 -2.66 -6.21 -10.18
N ARG A 328 -1.76 -7.20 -10.20
CA ARG A 328 -2.05 -8.59 -9.83
C ARG A 328 -0.92 -9.22 -9.01
N THR A 329 -1.28 -10.19 -8.19
CA THR A 329 -0.32 -11.06 -7.49
C THR A 329 0.27 -12.06 -8.47
N VAL A 330 1.58 -12.19 -8.45
CA VAL A 330 2.35 -13.24 -9.14
C VAL A 330 2.52 -14.43 -8.21
N LEU A 331 2.93 -14.18 -6.98
CA LEU A 331 3.00 -15.19 -5.92
C LEU A 331 2.76 -14.53 -4.57
N LEU A 332 1.90 -15.13 -3.77
CA LEU A 332 1.73 -14.78 -2.36
C LEU A 332 2.49 -15.79 -1.51
N GLY A 333 3.47 -15.32 -0.75
CA GLY A 333 4.19 -16.16 0.19
C GLY A 333 3.28 -16.69 1.30
N GLU A 334 3.61 -17.86 1.82
CA GLU A 334 2.90 -18.43 2.96
C GLU A 334 3.12 -17.54 4.20
N GLY A 335 2.02 -17.16 4.83
CA GLY A 335 2.04 -16.69 6.22
C GLY A 335 1.69 -17.83 7.16
N ARG A 336 1.73 -17.57 8.47
CA ARG A 336 1.47 -18.60 9.47
C ARG A 336 0.07 -18.37 10.05
N ASN A 337 -0.97 -18.85 9.36
CA ASN A 337 -2.28 -19.00 9.99
C ASN A 337 -2.41 -20.37 10.65
N ALA A 338 -2.85 -20.38 11.90
CA ALA A 338 -3.25 -21.61 12.58
C ALA A 338 -4.58 -22.09 11.97
N GLY A 339 -4.51 -23.11 11.10
CA GLY A 339 -5.69 -23.83 10.63
C GLY A 339 -6.11 -23.57 9.19
N SER A 340 -5.46 -24.28 8.26
CA SER A 340 -6.14 -25.04 7.21
C SER A 340 -5.09 -25.91 6.53
N GLY A 341 -5.33 -27.21 6.48
CA GLY A 341 -4.50 -28.14 5.71
C GLY A 341 -4.33 -27.68 4.27
N SER A 342 -3.26 -28.15 3.65
CA SER A 342 -2.99 -27.96 2.22
C SER A 342 -4.26 -28.13 1.39
N CYS A 343 -4.68 -27.08 0.72
CA CYS A 343 -5.50 -27.20 -0.46
C CYS A 343 -4.82 -26.35 -1.53
N SER A 344 -3.98 -27.00 -2.34
CA SER A 344 -3.56 -26.40 -3.61
C SER A 344 -4.79 -26.34 -4.51
N THR A 345 -5.48 -25.21 -4.54
CA THR A 345 -6.53 -24.99 -5.54
C THR A 345 -5.86 -24.35 -6.75
N HIS A 346 -5.54 -25.18 -7.75
CA HIS A 346 -5.53 -24.74 -9.13
C HIS A 346 -6.96 -24.29 -9.45
N VAL A 347 -7.16 -22.99 -9.65
CA VAL A 347 -8.42 -22.46 -10.17
C VAL A 347 -8.28 -22.39 -11.68
N GLU A 348 -8.61 -23.49 -12.36
CA GLU A 348 -9.12 -23.41 -13.73
C GLU A 348 -10.59 -23.03 -13.63
N ILE A 349 -10.95 -21.91 -14.27
CA ILE A 349 -12.33 -21.44 -14.37
C ILE A 349 -13.05 -22.34 -15.36
N THR A 350 -13.79 -23.35 -14.87
CA THR A 350 -14.97 -23.89 -15.55
C THR A 350 -15.95 -24.49 -14.54
N GLY A 351 -17.23 -24.11 -14.65
CA GLY A 351 -18.39 -24.96 -14.35
C GLY A 351 -18.69 -25.38 -12.91
N VAL A 352 -19.70 -24.72 -12.31
CA VAL A 352 -20.71 -25.23 -11.35
C VAL A 352 -20.47 -26.63 -10.75
N VAL A 353 -20.24 -26.73 -9.43
CA VAL A 353 -20.76 -27.82 -8.58
C VAL A 353 -21.01 -27.33 -7.13
N SER A 354 -22.21 -27.63 -6.64
CA SER A 354 -22.72 -27.53 -5.27
C SER A 354 -21.99 -28.46 -4.30
N THR A 355 -21.72 -28.02 -3.06
CA THR A 355 -21.65 -28.95 -1.91
C THR A 355 -22.11 -28.32 -0.61
N ASN A 356 -22.93 -29.10 0.10
CA ASN A 356 -23.50 -28.88 1.42
C ASN A 356 -22.44 -28.95 2.53
N CYS A 357 -22.50 -28.03 3.49
CA CYS A 357 -22.06 -28.29 4.87
C CYS A 357 -22.99 -27.55 5.83
N ALA A 358 -23.56 -28.28 6.78
CA ALA A 358 -24.65 -27.85 7.65
C ALA A 358 -24.21 -27.79 9.12
N TYR A 359 -24.78 -26.82 9.86
CA TYR A 359 -24.88 -26.69 11.34
C TYR A 359 -23.57 -26.41 12.12
N LEU A 360 -23.43 -25.43 13.04
CA LEU A 360 -24.28 -24.56 13.89
C LEU A 360 -23.55 -23.20 14.06
N GLY A 361 -24.12 -22.02 14.34
CA GLY A 361 -25.45 -21.55 14.66
C GLY A 361 -25.37 -20.11 15.23
N SER A 362 -26.20 -19.21 14.67
CA SER A 362 -26.86 -18.07 15.34
C SER A 362 -26.07 -16.79 15.71
N MET A 363 -26.11 -15.79 14.83
CA MET A 363 -26.81 -14.52 15.15
C MET A 363 -27.19 -13.79 13.84
N LEU A 364 -28.50 -13.78 13.56
CA LEU A 364 -29.15 -13.05 12.47
C LEU A 364 -29.27 -11.57 12.83
N ILE A 365 -28.91 -10.67 11.90
CA ILE A 365 -29.73 -9.48 11.61
C ILE A 365 -29.86 -9.39 10.08
N ALA A 366 -31.11 -9.33 9.64
CA ALA A 366 -31.56 -9.43 8.27
C ALA A 366 -31.40 -8.12 7.48
N ALA A 367 -31.08 -8.24 6.19
CA ALA A 367 -31.49 -7.27 5.18
C ALA A 367 -31.90 -8.03 3.90
N LYS A 368 -33.15 -7.82 3.51
CA LYS A 368 -33.86 -8.48 2.40
C LYS A 368 -33.22 -8.20 1.04
N MET A 369 -32.95 -9.26 0.29
CA MET A 369 -32.93 -9.27 -1.17
C MET A 369 -34.36 -9.50 -1.68
N THR A 370 -34.82 -8.69 -2.63
CA THR A 370 -35.97 -9.01 -3.48
C THR A 370 -35.43 -9.20 -4.89
N ILE A 371 -35.47 -10.45 -5.39
CA ILE A 371 -35.29 -10.79 -6.79
C ILE A 371 -36.70 -10.97 -7.35
N GLN A 372 -37.03 -10.25 -8.42
CA GLN A 372 -38.24 -10.48 -9.20
C GLN A 372 -37.81 -11.06 -10.55
N GLN A 373 -38.01 -12.37 -10.70
CA GLN A 373 -38.05 -13.06 -11.98
C GLN A 373 -39.51 -13.09 -12.44
N ASP A 374 -39.79 -12.63 -13.65
CA ASP A 374 -40.97 -13.04 -14.40
C ASP A 374 -40.53 -13.57 -15.77
N ALA A 375 -41.20 -14.63 -16.21
CA ALA A 375 -40.83 -15.49 -17.31
C ALA A 375 -41.96 -15.62 -18.36
N PHE A 376 -41.58 -16.13 -19.54
CA PHE A 376 -42.41 -16.67 -20.66
C PHE A 376 -43.12 -15.63 -21.57
N ILE A 377 -43.18 -15.74 -22.91
CA ILE A 377 -43.61 -16.85 -23.80
C ILE A 377 -42.99 -16.72 -25.23
N GLN A 378 -42.84 -17.86 -25.93
CA GLN A 378 -42.47 -18.08 -27.36
C GLN A 378 -43.52 -17.62 -28.39
N SER A 379 -43.10 -17.28 -29.63
CA SER A 379 -43.45 -18.03 -30.88
C SER A 379 -43.20 -17.22 -32.18
N ASP A 380 -42.50 -17.86 -33.12
CA ASP A 380 -42.55 -17.88 -34.60
C ASP A 380 -43.28 -16.79 -35.43
N GLY A 381 -42.69 -16.45 -36.59
CA GLY A 381 -43.43 -15.92 -37.74
C GLY A 381 -42.60 -15.14 -38.77
N ASP A 382 -42.39 -15.74 -39.94
CA ASP A 382 -41.71 -15.25 -41.15
C ASP A 382 -42.30 -13.97 -41.82
N VAL A 383 -41.47 -13.40 -42.74
CA VAL A 383 -41.79 -12.96 -44.12
C VAL A 383 -41.39 -11.49 -44.46
N ALA A 384 -40.44 -11.38 -45.41
CA ALA A 384 -40.24 -10.40 -46.49
C ALA A 384 -40.10 -8.89 -46.15
N GLN A 385 -39.45 -8.00 -46.91
CA GLN A 385 -38.61 -8.02 -48.11
C GLN A 385 -38.11 -6.56 -48.31
N SER A 386 -36.88 -6.43 -48.85
CA SER A 386 -36.48 -5.36 -49.82
C SER A 386 -36.32 -3.92 -49.30
N THR A 387 -35.45 -3.04 -49.79
CA THR A 387 -34.51 -2.93 -50.92
C THR A 387 -33.42 -1.92 -50.46
N GLY A 388 -32.13 -2.11 -50.73
CA GLY A 388 -31.43 -1.68 -51.95
C GLY A 388 -30.06 -1.12 -51.50
N THR A 389 -28.91 -1.66 -51.97
CA THR A 389 -28.13 -1.26 -53.17
C THR A 389 -27.60 0.17 -53.04
N ASP A 390 -26.29 0.49 -53.12
CA ASP A 390 -25.19 0.00 -53.97
C ASP A 390 -23.82 0.21 -53.27
N TYR A 391 -22.89 -0.75 -53.29
CA TYR A 391 -21.68 -0.89 -54.16
C TYR A 391 -20.68 0.29 -54.06
N ASP A 392 -19.50 0.08 -53.45
CA ASP A 392 -18.23 -0.43 -54.07
C ASP A 392 -17.57 0.64 -54.97
N LEU A 393 -16.26 0.77 -55.15
CA LEU A 393 -15.02 0.15 -54.67
C LEU A 393 -13.88 1.05 -55.22
N GLU A 394 -12.70 0.93 -54.59
CA GLU A 394 -11.37 0.97 -55.23
C GLU A 394 -10.74 2.26 -55.81
N GLY A 395 -9.41 2.31 -55.62
CA GLY A 395 -8.44 3.10 -56.39
C GLY A 395 -7.57 4.01 -55.51
N ALA A 396 -6.58 3.50 -54.77
CA ALA A 396 -5.23 3.10 -55.23
C ALA A 396 -4.35 4.24 -55.80
N GLU A 397 -3.29 4.54 -55.04
CA GLU A 397 -1.90 4.87 -55.41
C GLU A 397 -1.55 6.03 -56.37
N ARG A 398 -0.67 6.93 -55.88
CA ARG A 398 0.73 7.20 -56.36
C ARG A 398 1.28 8.44 -55.62
N LEU A 399 2.29 8.30 -54.75
CA LEU A 399 3.74 8.36 -55.00
C LEU A 399 4.25 9.71 -55.58
N SER A 400 4.78 10.56 -54.68
CA SER A 400 6.16 11.08 -54.69
C SER A 400 6.46 11.75 -53.36
#